data_AF-A0A4U6XAF2-F1
#
_entry.id   AF-A0A4U6XAF2-F1
#
_cell.length_a   1.000
_cell.length_b   1.000
_cell.length_c   1.000
_cell.angle_alpha   90.00
_cell.angle_beta   90.00
_cell.angle_gamma   90.00
#
_symmetry.space_group_name_H-M   'P 1'
#
loop_
_entity.id
_entity.type
_entity.pdbx_description
1 polymer ?
#
loop_
_entity_poly.entity_id
_entity_poly.type
_entity_poly.pdbx_seq_one_letter_code
_entity_poly.pdbx_strand_id
1 'polypeptide(L)'
;MSVATKPSIHQFTTAASPDQLRKIGAGHCGSVWSCTSPESSLVIKREDGGEGRSITHEYNMHRDVLRSLESPRVASTIKGSRVNMPRCEGFLGREDEAAWSAILPRLPGTFTSCNALISEKIPPLPRRVRKLLAQTLGLGENPDQVADDASNAHCLVRPYLGRRKHRHNTTTATTTDDQTAAPKRLFRFYSLRNLPLHANQMEDLGLDLEGYALAIADALAFLHWSARVDANDVEFVLAHSRQQATAQTAPSLGSTDFISDEAVLGPHGMWLLDFDCCRTMTMDEAGIRQACKSFWRNDPYYPRPGGDTQTDQRLWDVFQTRFLETSERLLEGETETAVRQLPQRLIQLIEQTKGKFSRGTDFW
;
A
#
# COMPACT_ATOMS: atom_id res chain seq x y z
N MET A 1 -27.37 8.13 10.08
CA MET A 1 -26.58 7.38 11.08
C MET A 1 -26.38 5.98 10.55
N SER A 2 -25.17 5.64 10.10
CA SER A 2 -24.85 4.28 9.65
C SER A 2 -24.72 3.39 10.89
N VAL A 3 -25.50 2.31 10.95
CA VAL A 3 -25.41 1.29 11.99
C VAL A 3 -23.97 0.78 12.00
N ALA A 4 -23.26 0.94 13.11
CA ALA A 4 -21.93 0.37 13.28
C ALA A 4 -22.08 -1.16 13.17
N THR A 5 -21.54 -1.75 12.10
CA THR A 5 -21.47 -3.20 11.96
C THR A 5 -20.61 -3.73 13.10
N LYS A 6 -21.14 -4.72 13.83
CA LYS A 6 -20.38 -5.40 14.90
C LYS A 6 -19.09 -5.96 14.29
N PRO A 7 -17.91 -5.70 14.89
CA PRO A 7 -16.66 -6.14 14.30
C PRO A 7 -16.61 -7.66 14.20
N SER A 8 -16.15 -8.18 13.06
CA SER A 8 -15.97 -9.62 12.84
C SER A 8 -14.72 -10.13 13.57
N ILE A 9 -14.84 -10.35 14.88
CA ILE A 9 -13.70 -10.75 15.72
C ILE A 9 -13.48 -12.26 15.82
N HIS A 10 -14.38 -13.08 15.25
CA HIS A 10 -14.45 -14.52 15.50
C HIS A 10 -13.09 -15.23 15.30
N GLN A 11 -12.31 -14.88 14.27
CA GLN A 11 -11.02 -15.51 14.01
C GLN A 11 -9.98 -15.26 15.10
N PHE A 12 -10.12 -14.19 15.89
CA PHE A 12 -9.11 -13.75 16.87
C PHE A 12 -9.40 -14.21 18.31
N THR A 13 -10.51 -14.91 18.54
CA THR A 13 -10.90 -15.33 19.91
C THR A 13 -10.38 -16.71 20.25
N THR A 14 -10.30 -17.00 21.55
CA THR A 14 -9.99 -18.35 22.07
C THR A 14 -10.99 -19.42 21.65
N ALA A 15 -12.24 -19.03 21.33
CA ALA A 15 -13.26 -19.95 20.83
C ALA A 15 -12.93 -20.50 19.43
N ALA A 16 -12.23 -19.72 18.60
CA ALA A 16 -11.82 -20.17 17.27
C ALA A 16 -10.53 -21.02 17.28
N SER A 17 -9.57 -20.70 18.15
CA SER A 17 -8.32 -21.46 18.30
C SER A 17 -7.62 -21.05 19.60
N PRO A 18 -6.92 -21.98 20.28
CA PRO A 18 -6.06 -21.64 21.42
C PRO A 18 -4.70 -21.05 21.01
N ASP A 19 -4.34 -21.12 19.73
CA ASP A 19 -3.01 -20.71 19.25
C ASP A 19 -2.83 -19.20 19.32
N GLN A 20 -1.60 -18.79 19.66
CA GLN A 20 -1.19 -17.39 19.65
C GLN A 20 -1.33 -16.78 18.25
N LEU A 21 -1.82 -15.54 18.21
CA LEU A 21 -1.80 -14.71 17.00
C LEU A 21 -0.36 -14.41 16.61
N ARG A 22 -0.11 -14.27 15.31
CA ARG A 22 1.19 -13.85 14.79
C ARG A 22 1.18 -12.38 14.44
N LYS A 23 2.24 -11.68 14.83
CA LYS A 23 2.53 -10.33 14.36
C LYS A 23 2.98 -10.41 12.90
N ILE A 24 2.19 -9.84 12.01
CA ILE A 24 2.43 -9.86 10.56
C ILE A 24 2.91 -8.51 10.02
N GLY A 25 2.79 -7.44 10.80
CA GLY A 25 3.24 -6.10 10.43
C GLY A 25 3.34 -5.18 11.64
N ALA A 26 4.01 -4.04 11.45
CA ALA A 26 3.99 -2.92 12.38
C ALA A 26 4.36 -1.63 11.63
N GLY A 27 3.83 -0.52 12.12
CA GLY A 27 4.10 0.82 11.61
C GLY A 27 3.86 1.86 12.71
N HIS A 28 3.67 3.11 12.32
CA HIS A 28 3.49 4.22 13.26
C HIS A 28 2.19 4.12 14.06
N CYS A 29 1.09 3.65 13.46
CA CYS A 29 -0.17 3.35 14.17
C CYS A 29 -0.04 2.27 15.24
N GLY A 30 0.87 1.32 15.04
CA GLY A 30 1.01 0.15 15.90
C GLY A 30 1.19 -1.13 15.12
N SER A 31 0.70 -2.23 15.69
CA SER A 31 1.00 -3.60 15.27
C SER A 31 -0.18 -4.27 14.56
N VAL A 32 0.13 -5.14 13.59
CA VAL A 32 -0.87 -5.89 12.81
C VAL A 32 -0.71 -7.39 13.12
N TRP A 33 -1.82 -8.02 13.47
CA TRP A 33 -1.86 -9.43 13.86
C TRP A 33 -2.86 -10.23 13.03
N SER A 34 -2.57 -11.52 12.85
CA SER A 34 -3.45 -12.46 12.15
C SER A 34 -3.26 -13.87 12.69
N CYS A 35 -4.20 -14.75 12.39
CA CYS A 35 -4.07 -16.17 12.74
C CYS A 35 -2.98 -16.83 11.90
N THR A 36 -2.40 -17.88 12.49
CA THR A 36 -1.41 -18.77 11.86
C THR A 36 -1.99 -19.60 10.72
N SER A 37 -3.31 -19.85 10.75
CA SER A 37 -4.00 -20.64 9.72
C SER A 37 -3.82 -20.02 8.33
N PRO A 38 -3.47 -20.82 7.30
CA PRO A 38 -3.46 -20.39 5.91
C PRO A 38 -4.82 -19.85 5.42
N GLU A 39 -5.91 -20.31 6.04
CA GLU A 39 -7.29 -19.91 5.70
C GLU A 39 -7.68 -18.58 6.35
N SER A 40 -6.84 -18.01 7.22
CA SER A 40 -7.14 -16.75 7.89
C SER A 40 -7.22 -15.61 6.88
N SER A 41 -8.41 -15.01 6.82
CA SER A 41 -8.77 -13.93 5.90
C SER A 41 -8.83 -12.56 6.57
N LEU A 42 -8.59 -12.47 7.89
CA LEU A 42 -8.70 -11.25 8.67
C LEU A 42 -7.39 -10.84 9.34
N VAL A 43 -7.26 -9.54 9.59
CA VAL A 43 -6.22 -8.93 10.41
C VAL A 43 -6.84 -8.03 11.48
N ILE A 44 -6.13 -7.88 12.59
CA ILE A 44 -6.38 -6.87 13.62
C ILE A 44 -5.20 -5.90 13.65
N LYS A 45 -5.43 -4.64 13.25
CA LYS A 45 -4.46 -3.54 13.35
C LYS A 45 -4.74 -2.78 14.65
N ARG A 46 -3.78 -2.77 15.55
CA ARG A 46 -3.91 -2.25 16.92
C ARG A 46 -3.29 -0.85 17.02
N GLU A 47 -3.96 0.02 17.78
CA GLU A 47 -3.48 1.36 18.14
C GLU A 47 -2.51 1.26 19.32
N ASP A 48 -1.38 0.60 19.11
CA ASP A 48 -0.30 0.40 20.11
C ASP A 48 1.06 0.93 19.62
N GLY A 49 1.01 1.92 18.74
CA GLY A 49 2.17 2.62 18.16
C GLY A 49 2.46 3.99 18.77
N GLY A 50 3.02 4.90 17.97
CA GLY A 50 3.46 6.22 18.40
C GLY A 50 2.32 7.23 18.56
N GLU A 51 2.55 8.25 19.39
CA GLU A 51 1.62 9.36 19.56
C GLU A 51 1.43 10.11 18.24
N GLY A 52 0.17 10.39 17.86
CA GLY A 52 -0.16 11.19 16.66
C GLY A 52 -0.77 10.42 15.47
N ARG A 53 -0.96 9.10 15.57
CA ARG A 53 -1.82 8.35 14.63
C ARG A 53 -3.07 7.84 15.34
N SER A 54 -4.15 7.64 14.58
CA SER A 54 -5.43 7.17 15.11
C SER A 54 -6.07 6.12 14.20
N ILE A 55 -6.28 4.93 14.76
CA ILE A 55 -7.05 3.85 14.15
C ILE A 55 -8.52 4.23 13.99
N THR A 56 -9.06 5.03 14.91
CA THR A 56 -10.42 5.57 14.76
C THR A 56 -10.54 6.45 13.52
N HIS A 57 -9.54 7.31 13.29
CA HIS A 57 -9.49 8.13 12.08
C HIS A 57 -9.34 7.27 10.82
N GLU A 58 -8.40 6.33 10.82
CA GLU A 58 -8.22 5.39 9.70
C GLU A 58 -9.50 4.62 9.38
N TYR A 59 -10.20 4.10 10.39
CA TYR A 59 -11.47 3.39 10.22
C TYR A 59 -12.52 4.26 9.53
N ASN A 60 -12.66 5.53 9.95
CA ASN A 60 -13.62 6.44 9.35
C ASN A 60 -13.24 6.77 7.89
N MET A 61 -11.97 7.12 7.64
CA MET A 61 -11.48 7.41 6.30
C MET A 61 -11.64 6.22 5.36
N HIS A 62 -11.27 5.01 5.81
CA HIS A 62 -11.39 3.79 5.03
C HIS A 62 -12.85 3.54 4.64
N ARG A 63 -13.80 3.69 5.57
CA ARG A 63 -15.23 3.52 5.26
C ARG A 63 -15.77 4.56 4.30
N ASP A 64 -15.33 5.81 4.39
CA ASP A 64 -15.76 6.85 3.47
C ASP A 64 -15.21 6.61 2.06
N VAL A 65 -13.94 6.17 1.94
CA VAL A 65 -13.34 5.74 0.67
C VAL A 65 -14.12 4.55 0.07
N LEU A 66 -14.44 3.52 0.88
CA LEU A 66 -15.21 2.38 0.40
C LEU A 66 -16.62 2.79 -0.06
N ARG A 67 -17.28 3.72 0.64
CA ARG A 67 -18.59 4.24 0.22
C ARG A 67 -18.52 4.94 -1.12
N SER A 68 -17.45 5.69 -1.38
CA SER A 68 -17.27 6.36 -2.68
C SER A 68 -17.07 5.39 -3.85
N LEU A 69 -16.58 4.16 -3.60
CA LEU A 69 -16.49 3.12 -4.64
C LEU A 69 -17.87 2.65 -5.14
N GLU A 70 -18.91 2.78 -4.33
CA GLU A 70 -20.28 2.37 -4.69
C GLU A 70 -20.91 3.28 -5.76
N SER A 71 -20.26 4.40 -6.09
CA SER A 71 -20.71 5.33 -7.13
C SER A 71 -20.74 4.65 -8.51
N PRO A 72 -21.90 4.64 -9.21
CA PRO A 72 -21.98 4.11 -10.57
C PRO A 72 -21.04 4.82 -11.56
N ARG A 73 -20.73 6.10 -11.30
CA ARG A 73 -19.77 6.89 -12.09
C ARG A 73 -18.36 6.32 -12.02
N VAL A 74 -17.95 5.87 -10.83
CA VAL A 74 -16.63 5.25 -10.62
C VAL A 74 -16.55 3.95 -11.39
N ALA A 75 -17.56 3.08 -11.25
CA ALA A 75 -17.63 1.79 -11.94
C ALA A 75 -17.66 1.91 -13.48
N SER A 76 -18.34 2.94 -14.01
CA SER A 76 -18.40 3.16 -15.47
C SER A 76 -17.12 3.80 -16.04
N THR A 77 -16.38 4.54 -15.21
CA THR A 77 -15.18 5.28 -15.62
C THR A 77 -13.91 4.42 -15.52
N ILE A 78 -13.72 3.71 -14.41
CA ILE A 78 -12.49 2.98 -14.11
C ILE A 78 -12.70 1.48 -14.41
N LYS A 79 -12.33 1.08 -15.63
CA LYS A 79 -12.45 -0.30 -16.15
C LYS A 79 -11.12 -1.03 -16.31
N GLY A 80 -10.02 -0.38 -15.95
CA GLY A 80 -8.66 -0.88 -16.17
C GLY A 80 -8.24 -1.98 -15.19
N SER A 81 -6.95 -2.01 -14.93
CA SER A 81 -6.33 -2.95 -14.00
C SER A 81 -6.85 -2.77 -12.57
N ARG A 82 -6.99 -3.88 -11.87
CA ARG A 82 -7.64 -3.94 -10.57
C ARG A 82 -6.74 -3.38 -9.47
N VAL A 83 -7.26 -2.41 -8.73
CA VAL A 83 -6.70 -1.95 -7.45
C VAL A 83 -7.68 -2.33 -6.34
N ASN A 84 -7.30 -3.33 -5.56
CA ASN A 84 -8.09 -3.85 -4.45
C ASN A 84 -8.00 -2.91 -3.25
N MET A 85 -9.07 -2.85 -2.47
CA MET A 85 -9.03 -2.31 -1.11
C MET A 85 -9.39 -3.43 -0.13
N PRO A 86 -8.76 -3.53 1.06
CA PRO A 86 -9.22 -4.47 2.07
C PRO A 86 -10.67 -4.19 2.46
N ARG A 87 -11.48 -5.22 2.70
CA ARG A 87 -12.78 -5.00 3.38
C ARG A 87 -12.54 -4.38 4.76
N CYS A 88 -13.40 -3.43 5.13
CA CYS A 88 -13.44 -2.85 6.46
C CYS A 88 -14.47 -3.61 7.31
N GLU A 89 -14.00 -4.54 8.13
CA GLU A 89 -14.82 -5.55 8.83
C GLU A 89 -15.28 -5.09 10.23
N GLY A 90 -14.72 -3.98 10.72
CA GLY A 90 -15.26 -3.26 11.87
C GLY A 90 -14.20 -2.59 12.73
N PHE A 91 -14.69 -1.87 13.75
CA PHE A 91 -13.88 -1.19 14.74
C PHE A 91 -14.09 -1.84 16.11
N LEU A 92 -12.99 -2.15 16.78
CA LEU A 92 -12.96 -2.68 18.14
C LEU A 92 -12.46 -1.59 19.09
N GLY A 93 -13.35 -1.11 19.96
CA GLY A 93 -13.03 -0.08 20.93
C GLY A 93 -12.21 -0.62 22.10
N ARG A 94 -11.37 0.23 22.70
CA ARG A 94 -10.55 -0.15 23.86
C ARG A 94 -11.38 -0.57 25.10
N GLU A 95 -12.59 -0.04 25.22
CA GLU A 95 -13.50 -0.28 26.35
C GLU A 95 -14.39 -1.53 26.15
N ASP A 96 -14.27 -2.25 25.02
CA ASP A 96 -15.04 -3.48 24.78
C ASP A 96 -14.40 -4.66 25.51
N GLU A 97 -14.59 -4.71 26.84
CA GLU A 97 -14.03 -5.72 27.73
C GLU A 97 -14.42 -7.15 27.33
N ALA A 98 -15.64 -7.34 26.84
CA ALA A 98 -16.14 -8.65 26.43
C ALA A 98 -15.38 -9.17 25.19
N ALA A 99 -15.15 -8.32 24.19
CA ALA A 99 -14.36 -8.71 23.03
C ALA A 99 -12.88 -8.88 23.37
N TRP A 100 -12.29 -7.94 24.13
CA TRP A 100 -10.86 -7.99 24.46
C TRP A 100 -10.52 -9.17 25.38
N SER A 101 -11.35 -9.53 26.34
CA SER A 101 -11.14 -10.71 27.20
C SER A 101 -11.07 -12.02 26.40
N ALA A 102 -11.73 -12.09 25.24
CA ALA A 102 -11.66 -13.23 24.33
C ALA A 102 -10.43 -13.22 23.40
N ILE A 103 -9.84 -12.05 23.13
CA ILE A 103 -8.72 -11.85 22.18
C ILE A 103 -7.37 -11.83 22.89
N LEU A 104 -7.26 -11.11 24.03
CA LEU A 104 -6.01 -10.91 24.76
C LEU A 104 -5.27 -12.21 25.12
N PRO A 105 -5.94 -13.33 25.50
CA PRO A 105 -5.24 -14.58 25.77
C PRO A 105 -4.48 -15.14 24.57
N ARG A 106 -4.82 -14.73 23.34
CA ARG A 106 -4.14 -15.13 22.10
C ARG A 106 -3.08 -14.13 21.65
N LEU A 107 -2.92 -13.01 22.34
CA LEU A 107 -1.78 -12.11 22.15
C LEU A 107 -0.69 -12.46 23.18
N PRO A 108 0.60 -12.17 22.88
CA PRO A 108 1.65 -12.30 23.88
C PRO A 108 1.32 -11.49 25.15
N GLY A 109 1.69 -12.00 26.32
CA GLY A 109 1.21 -11.54 27.64
C GLY A 109 1.54 -10.10 28.06
N THR A 110 2.11 -9.27 27.19
CA THR A 110 2.44 -7.86 27.44
C THR A 110 1.39 -6.88 26.90
N PHE A 111 0.35 -7.37 26.22
CA PHE A 111 -0.60 -6.52 25.53
C PHE A 111 -1.87 -6.24 26.34
N THR A 112 -2.37 -5.00 26.22
CA THR A 112 -3.62 -4.54 26.83
C THR A 112 -4.64 -4.17 25.75
N SER A 113 -5.90 -3.98 26.15
CA SER A 113 -6.96 -3.45 25.30
C SER A 113 -6.58 -2.09 24.71
N CYS A 114 -6.91 -1.87 23.43
CA CYS A 114 -6.66 -0.63 22.70
C CYS A 114 -7.76 -0.43 21.66
N ASN A 115 -7.74 0.67 20.91
CA ASN A 115 -8.55 0.74 19.70
C ASN A 115 -7.93 -0.18 18.64
N ALA A 116 -8.76 -0.83 17.82
CA ALA A 116 -8.28 -1.69 16.76
C ALA A 116 -9.22 -1.70 15.54
N LEU A 117 -8.62 -1.80 14.36
CA LEU A 117 -9.32 -1.98 13.09
C LEU A 117 -9.28 -3.46 12.72
N ILE A 118 -10.45 -4.02 12.43
CA ILE A 118 -10.57 -5.33 11.80
C ILE A 118 -10.76 -5.14 10.31
N SER A 119 -9.88 -5.74 9.51
CA SER A 119 -9.97 -5.66 8.06
C SER A 119 -9.61 -6.99 7.41
N GLU A 120 -9.91 -7.08 6.13
CA GLU A 120 -9.40 -8.16 5.29
C GLU A 120 -7.87 -8.22 5.32
N LYS A 121 -7.35 -9.44 5.35
CA LYS A 121 -5.93 -9.74 5.18
C LYS A 121 -5.57 -9.76 3.70
N ILE A 122 -4.58 -8.96 3.33
CA ILE A 122 -4.00 -9.00 1.98
C ILE A 122 -3.30 -10.35 1.77
N PRO A 123 -3.63 -11.13 0.72
CA PRO A 123 -3.00 -12.41 0.43
C PRO A 123 -1.50 -12.24 0.12
N PRO A 124 -0.59 -12.84 0.90
CA PRO A 124 0.83 -12.63 0.69
C PRO A 124 1.33 -13.34 -0.58
N LEU A 125 2.44 -12.86 -1.12
CA LEU A 125 3.09 -13.51 -2.27
C LEU A 125 3.58 -14.91 -1.89
N PRO A 126 3.43 -15.91 -2.79
CA PRO A 126 3.75 -17.30 -2.49
C PRO A 126 5.25 -17.53 -2.34
N ARG A 127 5.63 -18.65 -1.71
CA ARG A 127 7.03 -19.05 -1.46
C ARG A 127 7.93 -18.91 -2.70
N ARG A 128 7.44 -19.33 -3.89
CA ARG A 128 8.21 -19.24 -5.14
C ARG A 128 8.66 -17.80 -5.44
N VAL A 129 7.75 -16.85 -5.25
CA VAL A 129 7.99 -15.42 -5.49
C VAL A 129 8.94 -14.87 -4.45
N ARG A 130 8.79 -15.28 -3.18
CA ARG A 130 9.74 -14.90 -2.12
C ARG A 130 11.17 -15.34 -2.43
N LYS A 131 11.33 -16.57 -2.92
CA LYS A 131 12.63 -17.11 -3.35
C LYS A 131 13.21 -16.31 -4.52
N LEU A 132 12.39 -16.04 -5.54
CA LEU A 132 12.80 -15.20 -6.68
C LEU A 132 13.25 -13.82 -6.22
N LEU A 133 12.45 -13.13 -5.39
CA LEU A 133 12.80 -11.81 -4.87
C LEU A 133 14.09 -11.85 -4.07
N ALA A 134 14.30 -12.88 -3.25
CA ALA A 134 15.55 -13.06 -2.52
C ALA A 134 16.76 -13.25 -3.47
N GLN A 135 16.60 -14.03 -4.55
CA GLN A 135 17.61 -14.21 -5.60
C GLN A 135 17.92 -12.89 -6.32
N THR A 136 16.89 -12.26 -6.90
CA THR A 136 17.03 -11.07 -7.75
C THR A 136 17.59 -9.88 -6.97
N LEU A 137 17.23 -9.75 -5.69
CA LEU A 137 17.63 -8.62 -4.87
C LEU A 137 18.88 -8.89 -4.04
N GLY A 138 19.47 -10.09 -4.13
CA GLY A 138 20.63 -10.50 -3.35
C GLY A 138 20.37 -10.48 -1.84
N LEU A 139 19.18 -10.95 -1.42
CA LEU A 139 18.79 -11.02 -0.02
C LEU A 139 19.16 -12.40 0.53
N GLY A 140 20.07 -12.42 1.49
CA GLY A 140 20.55 -13.64 2.13
C GLY A 140 21.62 -14.35 1.32
N GLU A 141 22.38 -15.21 1.99
CA GLU A 141 23.32 -16.13 1.31
C GLU A 141 22.55 -17.28 0.63
N ASN A 142 21.41 -17.67 1.20
CA ASN A 142 20.57 -18.74 0.68
C ASN A 142 19.11 -18.24 0.49
N PRO A 143 18.66 -18.06 -0.77
CA PRO A 143 17.31 -17.63 -1.07
C PRO A 143 16.21 -18.58 -0.61
N ASP A 144 16.46 -19.89 -0.53
CA ASP A 144 15.48 -20.84 0.02
C ASP A 144 15.26 -20.58 1.51
N GLN A 145 16.32 -20.32 2.28
CA GLN A 145 16.18 -19.98 3.70
C GLN A 145 15.39 -18.68 3.90
N VAL A 146 15.63 -17.66 3.08
CA VAL A 146 14.86 -16.40 3.14
C VAL A 146 13.39 -16.64 2.80
N ALA A 147 13.10 -17.49 1.81
CA ALA A 147 11.74 -17.81 1.39
C ALA A 147 10.98 -18.67 2.42
N ASP A 148 11.67 -19.53 3.16
CA ASP A 148 11.11 -20.44 4.17
C ASP A 148 11.00 -19.81 5.56
N ASP A 149 11.68 -18.69 5.81
CA ASP A 149 11.55 -17.96 7.07
C ASP A 149 10.10 -17.53 7.31
N ALA A 150 9.53 -17.95 8.45
CA ALA A 150 8.17 -17.62 8.85
C ALA A 150 7.94 -16.11 9.02
N SER A 151 8.98 -15.34 9.33
CA SER A 151 8.91 -13.87 9.35
C SER A 151 8.65 -13.29 7.96
N ASN A 152 9.07 -13.99 6.89
CA ASN A 152 8.84 -13.58 5.51
C ASN A 152 7.55 -14.14 4.90
N ALA A 153 6.78 -14.92 5.65
CA ALA A 153 5.54 -15.53 5.17
C ALA A 153 4.50 -14.51 4.65
N HIS A 154 4.52 -13.29 5.20
CA HIS A 154 3.59 -12.20 4.87
C HIS A 154 4.22 -11.20 3.88
N CYS A 155 4.75 -11.73 2.78
CA CYS A 155 5.45 -10.92 1.79
C CYS A 155 4.48 -10.06 0.98
N LEU A 156 4.74 -8.75 0.97
CA LEU A 156 4.06 -7.72 0.18
C LEU A 156 5.12 -6.84 -0.47
N VAL A 157 4.96 -6.51 -1.74
CA VAL A 157 5.92 -5.70 -2.51
C VAL A 157 5.38 -4.28 -2.67
N ARG A 158 6.19 -3.25 -2.43
CA ARG A 158 5.86 -1.84 -2.68
C ARG A 158 6.44 -1.42 -4.05
N PRO A 159 5.60 -1.23 -5.09
CA PRO A 159 6.08 -0.88 -6.42
C PRO A 159 6.45 0.61 -6.47
N TYR A 160 7.75 0.92 -6.43
CA TYR A 160 8.26 2.29 -6.48
C TYR A 160 8.57 2.72 -7.91
N LEU A 161 7.58 3.30 -8.60
CA LEU A 161 7.74 3.81 -9.98
C LEU A 161 8.45 5.17 -10.01
N GLY A 162 8.44 5.91 -8.91
CA GLY A 162 9.06 7.23 -8.79
C GLY A 162 10.51 7.23 -8.34
N ARG A 163 11.14 6.07 -8.22
CA ARG A 163 12.52 5.95 -7.75
C ARG A 163 13.22 4.74 -8.37
N ARG A 164 14.43 4.98 -8.86
CA ARG A 164 15.40 3.93 -9.21
C ARG A 164 16.35 3.65 -8.06
N LYS A 165 16.75 2.39 -7.91
CA LYS A 165 17.84 2.02 -7.02
C LYS A 165 19.16 2.21 -7.75
N HIS A 166 20.01 3.10 -7.24
CA HIS A 166 21.37 3.23 -7.75
C HIS A 166 22.10 1.88 -7.58
N ARG A 167 22.62 1.32 -8.68
CA ARG A 167 23.54 0.19 -8.60
C ARG A 167 24.82 0.70 -7.96
N HIS A 168 25.03 0.44 -6.68
CA HIS A 168 26.38 0.51 -6.14
C HIS A 168 27.20 -0.56 -6.87
N ASN A 169 28.16 -0.14 -7.68
CA ASN A 169 29.24 -1.00 -8.18
C ASN A 169 29.89 -1.68 -6.98
N THR A 170 29.47 -2.90 -6.68
CA THR A 170 30.24 -3.85 -5.87
C THR A 170 31.31 -4.42 -6.79
N THR A 171 32.21 -3.54 -7.23
CA THR A 171 33.42 -3.88 -7.97
C THR A 171 34.50 -2.90 -7.57
N THR A 172 34.78 -2.88 -6.27
CA THR A 172 36.10 -2.52 -5.75
C THR A 172 36.54 -3.68 -4.88
N ALA A 173 36.96 -4.76 -5.55
CA ALA A 173 38.06 -5.56 -5.04
C ALA A 173 39.31 -4.66 -5.13
N THR A 174 39.42 -3.71 -4.22
CA THR A 174 40.71 -3.07 -3.93
C THR A 174 41.46 -4.02 -3.03
N THR A 175 42.38 -4.75 -3.65
CA THR A 175 43.58 -5.29 -3.03
C THR A 175 44.31 -4.15 -2.32
N THR A 176 44.09 -4.02 -1.02
CA THR A 176 45.03 -3.36 -0.12
C THR A 176 44.98 -4.12 1.20
N ASP A 177 46.13 -4.71 1.53
CA ASP A 177 46.45 -5.31 2.83
C ASP A 177 46.00 -4.40 3.97
N ASP A 178 44.97 -4.82 4.70
CA ASP A 178 44.75 -4.34 6.07
C ASP A 178 44.11 -5.47 6.89
N GLN A 179 44.95 -6.21 7.63
CA GLN A 179 44.62 -7.45 8.34
C GLN A 179 43.86 -7.23 9.67
N THR A 180 43.05 -6.17 9.80
CA THR A 180 42.26 -5.94 11.03
C THR A 180 40.79 -5.59 10.78
N ALA A 181 40.20 -6.04 9.68
CA ALA A 181 38.75 -5.99 9.50
C ALA A 181 38.09 -7.26 10.07
N ALA A 182 37.53 -7.16 11.28
CA ALA A 182 36.61 -8.16 11.82
C ALA A 182 35.55 -8.54 10.78
N PRO A 183 35.13 -9.81 10.68
CA PRO A 183 34.17 -10.23 9.67
C PRO A 183 32.84 -9.51 9.92
N LYS A 184 32.43 -8.61 9.02
CA LYS A 184 31.09 -7.99 9.02
C LYS A 184 30.03 -9.02 8.61
N ARG A 185 29.86 -10.07 9.42
CA ARG A 185 28.73 -11.00 9.41
C ARG A 185 27.90 -10.74 10.67
N LEU A 186 27.16 -9.63 10.68
CA LEU A 186 26.18 -9.32 11.72
C LEU A 186 24.80 -9.42 11.09
N PHE A 187 24.13 -10.56 11.32
CA PHE A 187 22.71 -10.86 11.10
C PHE A 187 21.94 -9.85 10.25
N ARG A 188 22.01 -9.99 8.92
CA ARG A 188 21.16 -9.19 8.04
C ARG A 188 19.77 -9.83 8.06
N PHE A 189 18.88 -9.34 8.92
CA PHE A 189 17.47 -9.73 8.89
C PHE A 189 16.85 -9.16 7.61
N TYR A 190 16.48 -10.04 6.68
CA TYR A 190 15.83 -9.65 5.43
C TYR A 190 14.33 -9.78 5.62
N SER A 191 13.64 -8.64 5.72
CA SER A 191 12.18 -8.61 5.75
C SER A 191 11.64 -8.50 4.32
N LEU A 192 10.84 -9.49 3.93
CA LEU A 192 10.02 -9.44 2.72
C LEU A 192 8.63 -8.84 2.98
N ARG A 193 8.33 -8.45 4.22
CA ARG A 193 7.17 -7.62 4.55
C ARG A 193 7.44 -6.19 4.08
N ASN A 194 6.51 -5.60 3.33
CA ASN A 194 6.60 -4.23 2.83
C ASN A 194 7.87 -3.97 2.01
N LEU A 195 8.27 -4.93 1.17
CA LEU A 195 9.52 -4.93 0.41
C LEU A 195 9.50 -3.87 -0.71
N PRO A 196 10.36 -2.83 -0.66
CA PRO A 196 10.50 -1.89 -1.77
C PRO A 196 11.04 -2.55 -3.02
N LEU A 197 10.34 -2.40 -4.15
CA LEU A 197 10.81 -2.82 -5.46
C LEU A 197 10.85 -1.61 -6.39
N HIS A 198 12.05 -1.19 -6.76
CA HIS A 198 12.29 0.04 -7.53
C HIS A 198 12.03 -0.18 -9.03
N ALA A 199 11.74 0.89 -9.77
CA ALA A 199 11.44 0.84 -11.19
C ALA A 199 12.44 -0.02 -11.99
N ASN A 200 13.73 0.20 -11.83
CA ASN A 200 14.77 -0.59 -12.52
C ASN A 200 14.75 -2.09 -12.16
N GLN A 201 14.37 -2.43 -10.92
CA GLN A 201 14.28 -3.82 -10.49
C GLN A 201 13.02 -4.49 -11.05
N MET A 202 11.93 -3.74 -11.22
CA MET A 202 10.71 -4.21 -11.87
C MET A 202 10.93 -4.43 -13.37
N GLU A 203 11.72 -3.57 -14.02
CA GLU A 203 12.15 -3.74 -15.43
C GLU A 203 13.00 -4.99 -15.60
N ASP A 204 14.00 -5.19 -14.74
CA ASP A 204 14.85 -6.39 -14.76
C ASP A 204 14.02 -7.68 -14.58
N LEU A 205 12.87 -7.58 -13.88
CA LEU A 205 11.91 -8.68 -13.68
C LEU A 205 10.85 -8.78 -14.80
N GLY A 206 10.83 -7.88 -15.78
CA GLY A 206 9.85 -7.86 -16.85
C GLY A 206 8.41 -7.55 -16.39
N LEU A 207 8.24 -6.77 -15.32
CA LEU A 207 6.93 -6.35 -14.84
C LEU A 207 6.34 -5.21 -15.68
N ASP A 208 5.02 -5.08 -15.68
CA ASP A 208 4.28 -4.06 -16.42
C ASP A 208 4.22 -2.72 -15.66
N LEU A 209 5.31 -1.95 -15.71
CA LEU A 209 5.38 -0.65 -15.06
C LEU A 209 4.35 0.35 -15.58
N GLU A 210 4.04 0.32 -16.90
CA GLU A 210 3.02 1.22 -17.48
C GLU A 210 1.63 0.86 -16.94
N GLY A 211 1.27 -0.44 -16.89
CA GLY A 211 0.03 -0.89 -16.29
C GLY A 211 -0.11 -0.53 -14.81
N TYR A 212 0.98 -0.61 -14.04
CA TYR A 212 0.97 -0.14 -12.65
C TYR A 212 0.79 1.38 -12.57
N ALA A 213 1.44 2.16 -13.44
CA ALA A 213 1.27 3.61 -13.49
C ALA A 213 -0.18 4.01 -13.81
N LEU A 214 -0.82 3.33 -14.77
CA LEU A 214 -2.23 3.53 -15.13
C LEU A 214 -3.16 3.26 -13.94
N ALA A 215 -2.95 2.16 -13.21
CA ALA A 215 -3.77 1.78 -12.07
C ALA A 215 -3.63 2.77 -10.90
N ILE A 216 -2.41 3.24 -10.64
CA ILE A 216 -2.13 4.27 -9.62
C ILE A 216 -2.77 5.60 -10.02
N ALA A 217 -2.71 5.99 -11.30
CA ALA A 217 -3.38 7.19 -11.80
C ALA A 217 -4.90 7.14 -11.59
N ASP A 218 -5.53 6.01 -11.92
CA ASP A 218 -6.95 5.78 -11.68
C ASP A 218 -7.31 5.84 -10.19
N ALA A 219 -6.49 5.23 -9.33
CA ALA A 219 -6.68 5.25 -7.88
C ALA A 219 -6.59 6.67 -7.30
N LEU A 220 -5.60 7.47 -7.72
CA LEU A 220 -5.48 8.86 -7.25
C LEU A 220 -6.61 9.75 -7.77
N ALA A 221 -7.02 9.61 -9.04
CA ALA A 221 -8.16 10.36 -9.56
C ALA A 221 -9.45 10.00 -8.81
N PHE A 222 -9.66 8.72 -8.49
CA PHE A 222 -10.77 8.29 -7.64
C PHE A 222 -10.70 8.92 -6.24
N LEU A 223 -9.56 8.82 -5.55
CA LEU A 223 -9.39 9.36 -4.20
C LEU A 223 -9.66 10.86 -4.17
N HIS A 224 -9.09 11.61 -5.12
CA HIS A 224 -9.21 13.06 -5.16
C HIS A 224 -10.63 13.52 -5.52
N TRP A 225 -11.26 12.94 -6.55
CA TRP A 225 -12.47 13.55 -7.13
C TRP A 225 -13.76 12.87 -6.69
N SER A 226 -13.72 11.57 -6.45
CA SER A 226 -14.88 10.80 -5.99
C SER A 226 -14.91 10.64 -4.47
N ALA A 227 -13.77 10.34 -3.85
CA ALA A 227 -13.68 10.24 -2.39
C ALA A 227 -13.42 11.58 -1.71
N ARG A 228 -12.95 12.61 -2.45
CA ARG A 228 -12.55 13.92 -1.92
C ARG A 228 -11.53 13.77 -0.78
N VAL A 229 -10.50 12.98 -1.03
CA VAL A 229 -9.41 12.66 -0.10
C VAL A 229 -8.07 13.10 -0.71
N ASP A 230 -7.19 13.64 0.12
CA ASP A 230 -5.87 14.14 -0.30
C ASP A 230 -4.83 13.05 -0.59
N ALA A 231 -5.18 11.78 -0.34
CA ALA A 231 -4.33 10.61 -0.47
C ALA A 231 -3.03 10.68 0.34
N ASN A 232 -2.98 11.41 1.45
CA ASN A 232 -1.78 11.52 2.28
C ASN A 232 -1.43 10.17 2.95
N ASP A 233 -0.20 9.72 2.75
CA ASP A 233 0.39 8.48 3.29
C ASP A 233 -0.28 7.17 2.83
N VAL A 234 -1.13 7.19 1.80
CA VAL A 234 -1.68 5.95 1.25
C VAL A 234 -0.57 5.07 0.68
N GLU A 235 -0.71 3.77 0.90
CA GLU A 235 0.25 2.77 0.46
C GLU A 235 -0.29 1.92 -0.70
N PHE A 236 0.60 1.61 -1.65
CA PHE A 236 0.33 0.67 -2.72
C PHE A 236 1.20 -0.57 -2.53
N VAL A 237 0.60 -1.76 -2.61
CA VAL A 237 1.34 -3.03 -2.59
C VAL A 237 0.90 -3.99 -3.68
N LEU A 238 1.84 -4.76 -4.21
CA LEU A 238 1.60 -5.94 -5.02
C LEU A 238 1.55 -7.17 -4.12
N ALA A 239 0.50 -7.95 -4.29
CA ALA A 239 0.23 -9.14 -3.50
C ALA A 239 -0.43 -10.22 -4.35
N HIS A 240 -0.60 -11.42 -3.79
CA HIS A 240 -1.27 -12.49 -4.54
C HIS A 240 -2.73 -12.08 -4.85
N SER A 241 -3.24 -12.55 -6.00
CA SER A 241 -4.61 -12.23 -6.39
C SER A 241 -5.62 -12.73 -5.37
N ARG A 242 -6.68 -11.94 -5.20
CA ARG A 242 -7.85 -12.32 -4.43
C ARG A 242 -8.52 -13.54 -5.10
N GLN A 243 -9.00 -14.50 -4.32
CA GLN A 243 -9.69 -15.67 -4.87
C GLN A 243 -10.94 -15.23 -5.66
N GLN A 244 -11.16 -15.79 -6.87
CA GLN A 244 -12.20 -15.35 -7.80
C GLN A 244 -13.60 -15.24 -7.18
N ALA A 245 -14.03 -16.23 -6.40
CA ALA A 245 -15.34 -16.23 -5.73
C ALA A 245 -15.52 -15.03 -4.79
N THR A 246 -14.44 -14.57 -4.17
CA THR A 246 -14.45 -13.42 -3.26
C THR A 246 -14.22 -12.08 -3.97
N ALA A 247 -13.74 -12.10 -5.22
CA ALA A 247 -13.31 -10.91 -5.96
C ALA A 247 -14.46 -10.15 -6.61
N GLN A 248 -15.52 -10.83 -7.03
CA GLN A 248 -16.65 -10.22 -7.73
C GLN A 248 -17.44 -9.23 -6.85
N THR A 249 -17.45 -9.45 -5.54
CA THR A 249 -18.18 -8.63 -4.56
C THR A 249 -17.23 -7.83 -3.66
N ALA A 250 -15.93 -7.88 -3.93
CA ALA A 250 -14.93 -7.18 -3.14
C ALA A 250 -14.76 -5.73 -3.57
N PRO A 251 -14.43 -4.83 -2.64
CA PRO A 251 -14.13 -3.45 -2.98
C PRO A 251 -12.85 -3.38 -3.82
N SER A 252 -12.99 -2.87 -5.04
CA SER A 252 -11.88 -2.62 -5.95
C SER A 252 -12.23 -1.54 -6.97
N LEU A 253 -11.20 -0.89 -7.47
CA LEU A 253 -11.26 -0.12 -8.72
C LEU A 253 -10.83 -1.04 -9.86
N GLY A 254 -11.44 -0.88 -11.04
CA GLY A 254 -11.15 -1.73 -12.19
C GLY A 254 -11.61 -3.18 -11.97
N SER A 255 -11.33 -4.04 -12.94
CA SER A 255 -11.86 -5.42 -12.91
C SER A 255 -10.85 -6.47 -13.35
N THR A 256 -9.72 -6.07 -13.93
CA THR A 256 -8.75 -7.00 -14.53
C THR A 256 -7.53 -7.16 -13.63
N ASP A 257 -7.23 -8.37 -13.18
CA ASP A 257 -6.01 -8.62 -12.42
C ASP A 257 -4.76 -8.46 -13.30
N PHE A 258 -3.61 -8.18 -12.67
CA PHE A 258 -2.34 -8.15 -13.38
C PHE A 258 -1.85 -9.57 -13.62
N ILE A 259 -1.31 -9.80 -14.82
CA ILE A 259 -0.73 -11.09 -15.21
C ILE A 259 0.70 -10.81 -15.65
N SER A 260 1.66 -11.26 -14.85
CA SER A 260 3.07 -11.34 -15.24
C SER A 260 3.43 -12.80 -15.56
N ASP A 261 4.64 -13.04 -16.06
CA ASP A 261 5.16 -14.40 -16.21
C ASP A 261 5.00 -15.19 -14.90
N GLU A 262 4.57 -16.46 -15.00
CA GLU A 262 4.38 -17.37 -13.87
C GLU A 262 5.67 -17.59 -13.06
N ALA A 263 6.82 -17.51 -13.73
CA ALA A 263 8.14 -17.55 -13.14
C ALA A 263 8.49 -16.27 -12.35
N VAL A 264 7.77 -15.17 -12.58
CA VAL A 264 7.94 -13.88 -11.89
C VAL A 264 6.91 -13.75 -10.76
N LEU A 265 5.82 -13.00 -10.93
CA LEU A 265 4.73 -12.92 -9.93
C LEU A 265 3.54 -13.80 -10.29
N GLY A 266 3.40 -14.22 -11.55
CA GLY A 266 2.18 -14.81 -12.09
C GLY A 266 0.98 -13.84 -11.97
N PRO A 267 -0.24 -14.37 -11.76
CA PRO A 267 -1.42 -13.59 -11.41
C PRO A 267 -1.25 -12.89 -10.04
N HIS A 268 -1.39 -11.58 -10.03
CA HIS A 268 -1.26 -10.77 -8.82
C HIS A 268 -2.19 -9.54 -8.87
N GLY A 269 -2.40 -8.95 -7.70
CA GLY A 269 -3.23 -7.74 -7.55
C GLY A 269 -2.44 -6.60 -6.94
N MET A 270 -2.79 -5.37 -7.34
CA MET A 270 -2.42 -4.17 -6.61
C MET A 270 -3.44 -3.93 -5.49
N TRP A 271 -2.98 -3.44 -4.35
CA TRP A 271 -3.79 -3.13 -3.18
C TRP A 271 -3.48 -1.71 -2.71
N LEU A 272 -4.52 -0.97 -2.34
CA LEU A 272 -4.45 0.34 -1.69
C LEU A 272 -4.82 0.19 -0.22
N LEU A 273 -3.98 0.72 0.67
CA LEU A 273 -4.17 0.63 2.13
C LEU A 273 -3.54 1.83 2.85
N ASP A 274 -3.66 1.81 4.19
CA ASP A 274 -3.14 2.81 5.14
C ASP A 274 -3.74 4.22 4.92
N PHE A 275 -4.97 4.42 5.44
CA PHE A 275 -5.70 5.68 5.33
C PHE A 275 -5.58 6.56 6.59
N ASP A 276 -4.64 6.25 7.47
CA ASP A 276 -4.50 6.86 8.80
C ASP A 276 -4.04 8.33 8.77
N CYS A 277 -3.38 8.74 7.69
CA CYS A 277 -2.91 10.11 7.50
C CYS A 277 -3.74 10.92 6.49
N CYS A 278 -4.67 10.26 5.79
CA CYS A 278 -5.56 10.87 4.81
C CYS A 278 -6.48 11.91 5.45
N ARG A 279 -6.84 12.94 4.69
CA ARG A 279 -7.83 13.94 5.11
C ARG A 279 -8.77 14.25 3.97
N THR A 280 -9.97 14.74 4.31
CA THR A 280 -10.87 15.34 3.32
C THR A 280 -10.14 16.47 2.59
N MET A 281 -10.39 16.56 1.30
CA MET A 281 -9.82 17.53 0.38
C MET A 281 -10.95 18.41 -0.18
N THR A 282 -10.76 19.73 -0.12
CA THR A 282 -11.68 20.69 -0.73
C THR A 282 -11.51 20.72 -2.25
N MET A 283 -12.58 21.08 -2.97
CA MET A 283 -12.55 21.19 -4.44
C MET A 283 -12.15 22.62 -4.86
N ASP A 284 -11.00 23.06 -4.37
CA ASP A 284 -10.43 24.39 -4.62
C ASP A 284 -8.90 24.37 -4.59
N GLU A 285 -8.29 25.53 -4.76
CA GLU A 285 -6.83 25.71 -4.72
C GLU A 285 -6.17 25.25 -3.40
N ALA A 286 -6.89 25.27 -2.26
CA ALA A 286 -6.34 24.76 -1.00
C ALA A 286 -6.25 23.23 -1.02
N GLY A 287 -7.29 22.57 -1.52
CA GLY A 287 -7.28 21.12 -1.71
C GLY A 287 -6.21 20.66 -2.70
N ILE A 288 -5.98 21.42 -3.77
CA ILE A 288 -4.90 21.11 -4.73
C ILE A 288 -3.51 21.22 -4.10
N ARG A 289 -3.26 22.25 -3.28
CA ARG A 289 -2.01 22.34 -2.53
C ARG A 289 -1.83 21.17 -1.55
N GLN A 290 -2.91 20.77 -0.89
CA GLN A 290 -2.91 19.63 0.02
C GLN A 290 -2.57 18.32 -0.71
N ALA A 291 -3.26 18.00 -1.82
CA ALA A 291 -2.99 16.82 -2.63
C ALA A 291 -1.57 16.82 -3.23
N CYS A 292 -1.08 17.97 -3.70
CA CYS A 292 0.29 18.09 -4.19
C CYS A 292 1.32 17.82 -3.09
N LYS A 293 1.07 18.28 -1.86
CA LYS A 293 1.93 18.00 -0.70
C LYS A 293 1.95 16.50 -0.39
N SER A 294 0.79 15.85 -0.38
CA SER A 294 0.66 14.40 -0.23
C SER A 294 1.44 13.64 -1.31
N PHE A 295 1.31 14.04 -2.58
CA PHE A 295 2.02 13.42 -3.70
C PHE A 295 3.54 13.32 -3.47
N TRP A 296 4.16 14.39 -2.95
CA TRP A 296 5.60 14.42 -2.67
C TRP A 296 6.00 13.81 -1.32
N ARG A 297 5.12 13.88 -0.32
CA ARG A 297 5.34 13.29 1.01
C ARG A 297 5.30 11.76 0.97
N ASN A 298 4.39 11.21 0.18
CA ASN A 298 4.23 9.78 0.06
C ASN A 298 5.51 9.12 -0.45
N ASP A 299 5.67 7.85 -0.10
CA ASP A 299 6.72 7.02 -0.68
C ASP A 299 6.62 7.02 -2.21
N PRO A 300 7.73 6.73 -2.93
CA PRO A 300 7.85 7.00 -4.36
C PRO A 300 7.10 5.97 -5.24
N TYR A 301 5.85 5.68 -4.92
CA TYR A 301 4.93 4.87 -5.71
C TYR A 301 4.65 5.51 -7.06
N TYR A 302 4.51 6.84 -7.06
CA TYR A 302 4.08 7.60 -8.23
C TYR A 302 5.25 7.87 -9.16
N PRO A 303 5.10 7.67 -10.49
CA PRO A 303 6.03 8.22 -11.47
C PRO A 303 6.25 9.72 -11.20
N ARG A 304 7.47 10.22 -11.46
CA ARG A 304 7.84 11.61 -11.17
C ARG A 304 8.12 12.37 -12.47
N PRO A 305 7.72 13.65 -12.58
CA PRO A 305 8.00 14.45 -13.76
C PRO A 305 9.50 14.59 -14.02
N GLY A 306 9.88 14.60 -15.31
CA GLY A 306 11.25 14.79 -15.78
C GLY A 306 12.24 13.74 -15.29
N GLY A 307 11.88 12.47 -15.39
CA GLY A 307 12.80 11.37 -15.11
C GLY A 307 14.08 11.43 -15.95
N ASP A 308 15.16 10.84 -15.43
CA ASP A 308 16.49 10.91 -16.07
C ASP A 308 16.60 9.96 -17.29
N THR A 309 15.73 8.96 -17.36
CA THR A 309 15.69 7.98 -18.44
C THR A 309 14.45 8.14 -19.30
N GLN A 310 14.51 7.67 -20.56
CA GLN A 310 13.35 7.67 -21.45
C GLN A 310 12.18 6.87 -20.85
N THR A 311 12.47 5.74 -20.17
CA THR A 311 11.44 4.95 -19.50
C THR A 311 10.76 5.72 -18.37
N ASP A 312 11.52 6.44 -17.54
CA ASP A 312 10.93 7.21 -16.44
C ASP A 312 10.09 8.39 -16.95
N GLN A 313 10.53 9.05 -18.03
CA GLN A 313 9.75 10.09 -18.71
C GLN A 313 8.45 9.51 -19.26
N ARG A 314 8.53 8.35 -19.92
CA ARG A 314 7.38 7.62 -20.44
C ARG A 314 6.39 7.23 -19.33
N LEU A 315 6.88 6.76 -18.18
CA LEU A 315 6.01 6.44 -17.03
C LEU A 315 5.29 7.66 -16.48
N TRP A 316 5.95 8.83 -16.41
CA TRP A 316 5.28 10.07 -16.05
C TRP A 316 4.20 10.43 -17.06
N ASP A 317 4.50 10.37 -18.36
CA ASP A 317 3.55 10.68 -19.43
C ASP A 317 2.31 9.80 -19.38
N VAL A 318 2.50 8.49 -19.23
CA VAL A 318 1.41 7.52 -19.05
C VAL A 318 0.56 7.86 -17.83
N PHE A 319 1.21 8.14 -16.70
CA PHE A 319 0.52 8.48 -15.46
C PHE A 319 -0.29 9.78 -15.59
N GLN A 320 0.31 10.87 -16.07
CA GLN A 320 -0.35 12.17 -16.15
C GLN A 320 -1.52 12.14 -17.15
N THR A 321 -1.33 11.51 -18.32
CA THR A 321 -2.39 11.41 -19.33
C THR A 321 -3.57 10.64 -18.76
N ARG A 322 -3.30 9.47 -18.15
CA ARG A 322 -4.36 8.66 -17.55
C ARG A 322 -5.05 9.36 -16.39
N PHE A 323 -4.30 10.00 -15.52
CA PHE A 323 -4.86 10.75 -14.39
C PHE A 323 -5.82 11.81 -14.89
N LEU A 324 -5.44 12.61 -15.88
CA LEU A 324 -6.28 13.67 -16.45
C LEU A 324 -7.53 13.11 -17.14
N GLU A 325 -7.39 12.06 -17.96
CA GLU A 325 -8.53 11.41 -18.63
C GLU A 325 -9.56 10.86 -17.63
N THR A 326 -9.09 10.15 -16.61
CA THR A 326 -9.97 9.59 -15.58
C THR A 326 -10.60 10.70 -14.75
N SER A 327 -9.85 11.76 -14.44
CA SER A 327 -10.36 12.92 -13.71
C SER A 327 -11.48 13.64 -14.45
N GLU A 328 -11.30 13.88 -15.76
CA GLU A 328 -12.32 14.51 -16.61
C GLU A 328 -13.63 13.72 -16.59
N ARG A 329 -13.56 12.38 -16.73
CA ARG A 329 -14.74 11.51 -16.69
C ARG A 329 -15.40 11.45 -15.31
N LEU A 330 -14.62 11.44 -14.23
CA LEU A 330 -15.17 11.45 -12.87
C LEU A 330 -15.86 12.77 -12.52
N LEU A 331 -15.40 13.89 -13.10
CA LEU A 331 -15.98 15.23 -12.95
C LEU A 331 -17.02 15.54 -14.03
N GLU A 332 -17.42 14.56 -14.85
CA GLU A 332 -18.43 14.77 -15.88
C GLU A 332 -19.78 15.15 -15.24
N GLY A 333 -20.33 16.30 -15.67
CA GLY A 333 -21.53 16.90 -15.10
C GLY A 333 -21.27 17.98 -14.05
N GLU A 334 -20.01 18.21 -13.66
CA GLU A 334 -19.64 19.35 -12.83
C GLU A 334 -19.88 20.67 -13.59
N THR A 335 -20.65 21.56 -12.98
CA THR A 335 -21.04 22.85 -13.57
C THR A 335 -19.99 23.93 -13.34
N GLU A 336 -19.24 23.83 -12.24
CA GLU A 336 -18.22 24.80 -11.90
C GLU A 336 -16.96 24.59 -12.75
N THR A 337 -16.71 25.51 -13.68
CA THR A 337 -15.50 25.48 -14.53
C THR A 337 -14.21 25.47 -13.71
N ALA A 338 -14.20 26.15 -12.56
CA ALA A 338 -13.05 26.14 -11.65
C ALA A 338 -12.72 24.73 -11.15
N VAL A 339 -13.75 23.96 -10.76
CA VAL A 339 -13.59 22.57 -10.29
C VAL A 339 -13.08 21.66 -11.41
N ARG A 340 -13.59 21.83 -12.64
CA ARG A 340 -13.16 21.05 -13.81
C ARG A 340 -11.71 21.27 -14.21
N GLN A 341 -11.11 22.40 -13.83
CA GLN A 341 -9.71 22.73 -14.10
C GLN A 341 -8.72 22.24 -13.03
N LEU A 342 -9.23 21.78 -11.88
CA LEU A 342 -8.39 21.32 -10.76
C LEU A 342 -7.46 20.16 -11.14
N PRO A 343 -7.86 19.15 -11.95
CA PRO A 343 -6.95 18.08 -12.35
C PRO A 343 -5.71 18.60 -13.11
N GLN A 344 -5.89 19.48 -14.09
CA GLN A 344 -4.76 20.11 -14.79
C GLN A 344 -3.92 20.95 -13.84
N ARG A 345 -4.58 21.69 -12.93
CA ARG A 345 -3.89 22.51 -11.94
C ARG A 345 -3.00 21.69 -11.01
N LEU A 346 -3.46 20.52 -10.58
CA LEU A 346 -2.70 19.61 -9.74
C LEU A 346 -1.44 19.09 -10.47
N ILE A 347 -1.58 18.61 -11.71
CA ILE A 347 -0.43 18.14 -12.51
C ILE A 347 0.60 19.27 -12.69
N GLN A 348 0.15 20.46 -13.08
CA GLN A 348 1.03 21.63 -13.23
C GLN A 348 1.74 21.97 -11.92
N LEU A 349 1.04 21.94 -10.79
CA LEU A 349 1.62 22.23 -9.48
C LEU A 349 2.67 21.18 -9.10
N ILE A 350 2.42 19.90 -9.37
CA ILE A 350 3.39 18.82 -9.15
C ILE A 350 4.66 19.09 -9.97
N GLU A 351 4.53 19.39 -11.27
CA GLU A 351 5.68 19.70 -12.13
C GLU A 351 6.49 20.92 -11.65
N GLN A 352 5.81 22.00 -11.28
CA GLN A 352 6.42 23.24 -10.80
C GLN A 352 7.11 23.13 -9.43
N THR A 353 6.74 22.10 -8.66
CA THR A 353 7.24 21.86 -7.30
C THR A 353 8.26 20.72 -7.23
N LYS A 354 8.57 20.09 -8.37
CA LYS A 354 9.68 19.15 -8.48
C LYS A 354 10.97 19.76 -7.92
N GLY A 355 11.69 18.99 -7.11
CA GLY A 355 12.95 19.41 -6.49
C GLY A 355 12.81 20.41 -5.34
N LYS A 356 11.62 20.98 -5.11
CA LYS A 356 11.32 21.79 -3.91
C LYS A 356 10.85 20.92 -2.75
N PHE A 357 10.19 19.81 -3.04
CA PHE A 357 9.79 18.79 -2.08
C PHE A 357 10.64 17.52 -2.25
N SER A 358 11.95 17.61 -2.02
CA SER A 358 12.80 16.43 -1.81
C SER A 358 13.04 16.29 -0.31
N ARG A 359 12.48 15.22 0.29
CA ARG A 359 12.57 14.81 1.71
C ARG A 359 13.42 15.72 2.62
N GLY A 360 12.77 16.39 3.57
CA GLY A 360 13.43 16.95 4.76
C GLY A 360 13.53 18.47 4.86
N THR A 361 12.97 19.24 3.94
CA THR A 361 12.80 20.69 4.14
C THR A 361 11.37 20.99 4.55
N ASP A 362 11.24 21.40 5.81
CA ASP A 362 10.04 21.98 6.41
C ASP A 362 9.44 23.05 5.51
N PHE A 363 8.24 22.79 4.99
CA PHE A 363 7.27 23.83 4.70
C PHE A 363 5.92 23.35 5.22
N TRP A 364 5.44 24.13 6.19
CA TRP A 364 4.28 23.98 7.08
C TRP A 364 3.07 23.24 6.50
#